data_AF-A0A9P0L9W4-F1
#
_entry.id   AF-A0A9P0L9W4-F1
#
_cell.length_a   1.000
_cell.length_b   1.000
_cell.length_c   1.000
_cell.angle_alpha   90.00
_cell.angle_beta   90.00
_cell.angle_gamma   90.00
#
_symmetry.space_group_name_H-M   'P 1'
#
loop_
_entity.id
_entity.type
_entity.pdbx_description
1 polymer ?
#
loop_
_entity_poly.entity_id
_entity_poly.type
_entity_poly.pdbx_seq_one_letter_code
_entity_poly.pdbx_strand_id
1 'polypeptide(L)'
;MYYQGFNPLKLRTVMQNREPNIGSFTSDIARLIVIYLVRGTNIKKTLALLATTNSRGASEIAKLKEKYRILEPGSNLSTESVTMQRIAACFPEEVMKAILALDSTGRFSPITTDLPESFPSVLMTPVAASAIPRKEGSSTKKLLEAHLIFLLEMDNVMNPKNRTKKDKIKQYQMAAHNSPLLTETQRRNFCDLFGLASETDQGFLINPNVSKCIKEYNERSNSYSD
;
A
#
# COMPACT_ATOMS: atom_id res chain seq x y z
N MET A 1 -10.66 -10.34 20.21
CA MET A 1 -9.46 -9.54 20.51
C MET A 1 -9.20 -8.63 19.31
N TYR A 2 -9.54 -7.34 19.40
CA TYR A 2 -9.37 -6.39 18.28
C TYR A 2 -7.88 -6.11 18.09
N TYR A 3 -7.42 -6.08 16.83
CA TYR A 3 -6.04 -5.67 16.51
C TYR A 3 -5.77 -4.27 17.08
N GLN A 4 -4.93 -4.17 18.11
CA GLN A 4 -4.43 -2.90 18.64
C GLN A 4 -3.25 -2.42 17.77
N GLY A 5 -3.58 -1.97 16.56
CA GLY A 5 -2.66 -1.24 15.70
C GLY A 5 -2.55 0.23 16.07
N PHE A 6 -2.15 1.05 15.08
CA PHE A 6 -2.23 2.50 15.18
C PHE A 6 -3.60 3.00 14.68
N ASN A 7 -4.03 4.19 15.13
CA ASN A 7 -5.25 4.82 14.63
C ASN A 7 -4.90 5.83 13.52
N PRO A 8 -5.29 5.59 12.26
CA PRO A 8 -4.88 6.45 11.15
C PRO A 8 -5.50 7.85 11.19
N LEU A 9 -6.72 8.00 11.72
CA LEU A 9 -7.35 9.32 11.86
C LEU A 9 -6.60 10.17 12.87
N LYS A 10 -6.23 9.60 14.02
CA LYS A 10 -5.41 10.29 15.03
C LYS A 10 -4.03 10.64 14.48
N LEU A 11 -3.40 9.74 13.74
CA LEU A 11 -2.07 9.99 13.17
C LEU A 11 -2.11 11.08 12.10
N ARG A 12 -3.16 11.15 11.27
CA ARG A 12 -3.41 12.29 10.36
C ARG A 12 -3.44 13.61 11.13
N THR A 13 -4.17 13.68 12.25
CA THR A 13 -4.20 14.88 13.10
C THR A 13 -2.82 15.24 13.65
N VAL A 14 -2.06 14.25 14.15
CA VAL A 14 -0.67 14.47 14.62
C VAL A 14 0.21 15.04 13.51
N MET A 15 0.07 14.55 12.27
CA MET A 15 0.84 15.05 11.14
C MET A 15 0.40 16.44 10.70
N GLN A 16 -0.91 16.73 10.64
CA GLN A 16 -1.44 18.05 10.31
C GLN A 16 -1.03 19.09 11.36
N ASN A 17 -0.93 18.73 12.64
CA ASN A 17 -0.44 19.63 13.68
C ASN A 17 1.04 20.00 13.49
N ARG A 18 1.82 19.19 12.75
CA ARG A 18 3.22 19.48 12.41
C ARG A 18 3.36 20.35 11.16
N GLU A 19 2.33 20.43 10.34
CA GLU A 19 2.23 21.33 9.18
C GLU A 19 0.79 21.85 9.06
N PRO A 20 0.45 22.95 9.77
CA PRO A 20 -0.91 23.47 9.79
C PRO A 20 -1.36 24.05 8.44
N ASN A 21 -0.44 24.42 7.55
CA ASN A 21 -0.80 24.91 6.23
C ASN A 21 -1.25 23.74 5.34
N ILE A 22 -2.52 23.74 4.94
CA ILE A 22 -3.10 22.64 4.16
C ILE A 22 -2.43 22.41 2.80
N GLY A 23 -2.00 23.48 2.13
CA GLY A 23 -1.32 23.37 0.82
C GLY A 23 0.05 22.70 0.95
N SER A 24 0.84 23.17 1.91
CA SER A 24 2.14 22.58 2.25
C SER A 24 1.99 21.13 2.74
N PHE A 25 1.00 20.86 3.58
CA PHE A 25 0.72 19.53 4.10
C PHE A 25 0.41 18.55 2.96
N THR A 26 -0.53 18.87 2.09
CA THR A 26 -0.88 18.04 0.94
C THR A 26 0.33 17.79 0.03
N SER A 27 1.13 18.83 -0.23
CA SER A 27 2.35 18.68 -1.04
C SER A 27 3.38 17.77 -0.37
N ASP A 28 3.55 17.85 0.95
CA ASP A 28 4.47 17.03 1.70
C ASP A 28 4.01 15.56 1.73
N ILE A 29 2.72 15.30 1.96
CA ILE A 29 2.14 13.96 1.93
C ILE A 29 2.33 13.31 0.56
N ALA A 30 2.04 14.03 -0.52
CA ALA A 30 2.25 13.53 -1.88
C ALA A 30 3.71 13.11 -2.11
N ARG A 31 4.67 13.96 -1.71
CA ARG A 31 6.12 13.63 -1.80
C ARG A 31 6.47 12.40 -1.00
N LEU A 32 6.00 12.30 0.25
CA LEU A 32 6.28 11.16 1.13
C LEU A 32 5.69 9.85 0.57
N ILE A 33 4.52 9.90 -0.05
CA ILE A 33 3.90 8.74 -0.72
C ILE A 33 4.72 8.31 -1.94
N VAL A 34 5.16 9.24 -2.78
CA VAL A 34 6.03 8.89 -3.92
C VAL A 34 7.34 8.27 -3.45
N ILE A 35 7.96 8.83 -2.40
CA ILE A 35 9.17 8.25 -1.80
C ILE A 35 8.89 6.83 -1.29
N TYR A 36 7.77 6.62 -0.60
CA TYR A 36 7.37 5.30 -0.11
C TYR A 36 7.23 4.28 -1.24
N LEU A 37 6.55 4.65 -2.33
CA LEU A 37 6.29 3.74 -3.46
C LEU A 37 7.57 3.41 -4.25
N VAL A 38 8.48 4.37 -4.42
CA VAL A 38 9.67 4.20 -5.27
C VAL A 38 10.88 3.68 -4.47
N ARG A 39 11.01 4.06 -3.19
CA ARG A 39 12.21 3.80 -2.36
C ARG A 39 11.93 2.94 -1.14
N GLY A 40 10.66 2.61 -0.90
CA GLY A 40 10.24 1.82 0.25
C GLY A 40 10.28 2.61 1.55
N THR A 41 10.50 1.89 2.65
CA THR A 41 10.18 2.40 3.99
C THR A 41 11.39 2.85 4.81
N ASN A 42 12.60 2.55 4.34
CA ASN A 42 13.84 2.88 5.04
C ASN A 42 14.33 4.27 4.61
N ILE A 43 13.91 5.30 5.34
CA ILE A 43 14.21 6.68 4.98
C ILE A 43 15.70 7.00 5.17
N LYS A 44 16.36 6.40 6.17
CA LYS A 44 17.81 6.55 6.39
C LYS A 44 18.63 6.05 5.18
N LYS A 45 18.33 4.85 4.66
CA LYS A 45 18.98 4.31 3.45
C LYS A 45 18.70 5.20 2.23
N THR A 46 17.46 5.70 2.12
CA THR A 46 17.07 6.61 1.03
C THR A 46 17.90 7.89 1.05
N LEU A 47 18.05 8.52 2.21
CA LEU A 47 18.87 9.72 2.41
C LEU A 47 20.35 9.46 2.11
N ALA A 48 20.91 8.34 2.58
CA ALA A 48 22.31 8.00 2.34
C ALA A 48 22.61 7.85 0.84
N LEU A 49 21.72 7.20 0.07
CA LEU A 49 21.89 7.05 -1.37
C LEU A 49 21.76 8.39 -2.12
N LEU A 50 20.83 9.26 -1.67
CA LEU A 50 20.62 10.55 -2.33
C LEU A 50 21.71 11.56 -1.99
N ALA A 51 22.33 11.47 -0.82
CA ALA A 51 23.44 12.37 -0.47
C ALA A 51 24.60 12.30 -1.48
N THR A 52 24.80 11.16 -2.15
CA THR A 52 25.85 10.97 -3.16
C THR A 52 25.42 11.28 -4.59
N THR A 53 24.11 11.31 -4.88
CA THR A 53 23.57 11.38 -6.25
C THR A 53 22.66 12.58 -6.51
N ASN A 54 22.08 13.17 -5.47
CA ASN A 54 21.16 14.29 -5.53
C ASN A 54 21.06 15.00 -4.17
N SER A 55 22.02 15.89 -3.89
CA SER A 55 22.13 16.61 -2.60
C SER A 55 20.91 17.47 -2.27
N ARG A 56 20.29 18.09 -3.28
CA ARG A 56 19.05 18.86 -3.12
C ARG A 56 17.90 17.95 -2.67
N GLY A 57 17.69 16.83 -3.36
CA GLY A 57 16.67 15.85 -3.00
C GLY A 57 16.90 15.27 -1.60
N ALA A 58 18.15 15.00 -1.24
CA ALA A 58 18.50 14.56 0.12
C ALA A 58 18.14 15.61 1.18
N SER A 59 18.42 16.90 0.93
CA SER A 59 18.07 17.99 1.83
C SER A 59 16.55 18.14 2.01
N GLU A 60 15.78 18.06 0.92
CA GLU A 60 14.32 18.15 0.98
C GLU A 60 13.71 17.00 1.77
N ILE A 61 14.17 15.75 1.57
CA ILE A 61 13.70 14.59 2.32
C ILE A 61 14.12 14.68 3.80
N ALA A 62 15.32 15.21 4.10
CA ALA A 62 15.76 15.39 5.47
C ALA A 62 14.84 16.36 6.23
N LYS A 63 14.44 17.47 5.59
CA LYS A 63 13.47 18.43 6.14
C LYS A 63 12.11 17.77 6.41
N LEU A 64 11.62 16.94 5.49
CA LEU A 64 10.37 16.20 5.70
C LEU A 64 10.47 15.21 6.86
N LYS A 65 11.57 14.46 6.93
CA LYS A 65 11.85 13.53 8.02
C LYS A 65 11.83 14.23 9.38
N GLU A 66 12.48 15.39 9.46
CA GLU A 66 12.53 16.20 10.68
C GLU A 66 11.16 16.77 11.04
N LYS A 67 10.50 17.45 10.09
CA LYS A 67 9.17 18.06 10.27
C LYS A 67 8.15 17.05 10.79
N TYR A 68 8.06 15.88 10.15
CA TYR A 68 7.12 14.84 10.53
C TYR A 68 7.70 13.82 11.51
N ARG A 69 8.89 14.05 12.08
CA ARG A 69 9.57 13.14 13.03
C ARG A 69 9.46 11.67 12.60
N ILE A 70 9.79 11.40 11.34
CA ILE A 70 9.59 10.07 10.73
C ILE A 70 10.60 9.10 11.32
N LEU A 71 10.08 8.03 11.93
CA LEU A 71 10.85 6.95 12.53
C LEU A 71 11.01 5.77 11.56
N GLU A 72 12.06 5.00 11.78
CA GLU A 72 12.24 3.71 11.12
C GLU A 72 11.29 2.67 11.71
N PRO A 73 10.87 1.65 10.93
CA PRO A 73 10.06 0.54 11.44
C PRO A 73 10.82 -0.24 12.54
N GLY A 74 10.12 -0.64 13.62
CA GLY A 74 10.70 -1.35 14.76
C GLY A 74 9.68 -1.70 15.86
N SER A 75 10.14 -2.36 16.94
CA SER A 75 9.29 -2.92 18.00
C SER A 75 8.75 -1.91 19.03
N ASN A 76 9.31 -0.70 19.09
CA ASN A 76 8.95 0.32 20.09
C ASN A 76 8.19 1.51 19.50
N LEU A 77 7.23 1.25 18.61
CA LEU A 77 6.42 2.32 18.00
C LEU A 77 5.17 2.58 18.85
N SER A 78 5.06 3.79 19.40
CA SER A 78 3.81 4.27 20.01
C SER A 78 2.69 4.37 18.97
N THR A 79 1.43 4.49 19.39
CA THR A 79 0.29 4.68 18.49
C THR A 79 0.38 5.95 17.62
N GLU A 80 1.17 6.94 18.06
CA GLU A 80 1.38 8.23 17.39
C GLU A 80 2.71 8.32 16.63
N SER A 81 3.50 7.24 16.65
CA SER A 81 4.76 7.20 15.91
C SER A 81 4.49 7.25 14.41
N VAL A 82 5.10 8.22 13.73
CA VAL A 82 5.00 8.40 12.28
C VAL A 82 6.10 7.56 11.62
N THR A 83 5.72 6.66 10.71
CA THR A 83 6.64 5.90 9.85
C THR A 83 6.15 5.96 8.41
N MET A 84 7.00 5.68 7.43
CA MET A 84 6.60 5.69 6.01
C MET A 84 5.40 4.78 5.73
N GLN A 85 5.36 3.57 6.31
CA GLN A 85 4.22 2.66 6.17
C GLN A 85 2.94 3.27 6.75
N ARG A 86 3.03 3.90 7.92
CA ARG A 86 1.86 4.49 8.59
C ARG A 86 1.37 5.74 7.88
N ILE A 87 2.28 6.52 7.27
CA ILE A 87 1.91 7.63 6.38
C ILE A 87 1.09 7.07 5.20
N ALA A 88 1.61 6.10 4.46
CA ALA A 88 0.91 5.51 3.33
C ALA A 88 -0.47 4.93 3.75
N ALA A 89 -0.52 4.19 4.86
CA ALA A 89 -1.77 3.65 5.41
C ALA A 89 -2.74 4.72 5.91
N CYS A 90 -2.26 5.92 6.27
CA CYS A 90 -3.12 7.06 6.56
C CYS A 90 -3.75 7.64 5.29
N PHE A 91 -3.12 7.54 4.12
CA PHE A 91 -3.59 8.23 2.91
C PHE A 91 -3.80 7.26 1.74
N PRO A 92 -4.70 6.26 1.88
CA PRO A 92 -4.87 5.23 0.87
C PRO A 92 -5.28 5.77 -0.50
N GLU A 93 -6.14 6.79 -0.55
CA GLU A 93 -6.54 7.45 -1.80
C GLU A 93 -5.35 8.06 -2.55
N GLU A 94 -4.48 8.78 -1.85
CA GLU A 94 -3.29 9.39 -2.47
C GLU A 94 -2.26 8.33 -2.89
N VAL A 95 -2.16 7.22 -2.14
CA VAL A 95 -1.35 6.07 -2.55
C VAL A 95 -1.87 5.48 -3.87
N MET A 96 -3.18 5.23 -3.99
CA MET A 96 -3.75 4.68 -5.21
C MET A 96 -3.50 5.62 -6.40
N LYS A 97 -3.80 6.92 -6.28
CA LYS A 97 -3.55 7.92 -7.33
C LYS A 97 -2.08 7.97 -7.74
N ALA A 98 -1.16 7.91 -6.77
CA ALA A 98 0.27 7.92 -7.04
C ALA A 98 0.73 6.67 -7.78
N ILE A 99 0.17 5.49 -7.47
CA ILE A 99 0.47 4.26 -8.24
C ILE A 99 0.05 4.44 -9.69
N LEU A 100 -1.16 4.94 -9.97
CA LEU A 100 -1.61 5.19 -11.36
C LEU A 100 -0.64 6.09 -12.14
N ALA A 101 -0.20 7.19 -11.52
CA ALA A 101 0.72 8.14 -12.12
C ALA A 101 2.13 7.57 -12.32
N LEU A 102 2.61 6.73 -11.40
CA LEU A 102 3.92 6.10 -11.51
C LEU A 102 3.92 4.94 -12.51
N ASP A 103 2.85 4.16 -12.56
CA ASP A 103 2.69 3.01 -13.46
C ASP A 103 2.64 3.47 -14.92
N SER A 104 1.87 4.53 -15.21
CA SER A 104 1.82 5.16 -16.55
C SER A 104 3.15 5.71 -17.06
N THR A 105 4.14 5.91 -16.17
CA THR A 105 5.49 6.35 -16.52
C THR A 105 6.56 5.26 -16.38
N GLY A 106 6.17 4.02 -16.04
CA GLY A 106 7.09 2.91 -15.79
C GLY A 106 7.99 3.09 -14.57
N ARG A 107 7.61 3.99 -13.65
CA ARG A 107 8.40 4.32 -12.43
C ARG A 107 7.86 3.64 -11.18
N PHE A 108 6.73 2.95 -11.28
CA PHE A 108 6.24 2.09 -10.23
C PHE A 108 7.08 0.81 -10.21
N SER A 109 7.70 0.52 -9.07
CA SER A 109 8.48 -0.69 -8.87
C SER A 109 7.94 -1.42 -7.65
N PRO A 110 7.17 -2.51 -7.83
CA PRO A 110 6.74 -3.31 -6.70
C PRO A 110 7.95 -3.93 -6.01
N ILE A 111 7.80 -4.26 -4.73
CA ILE A 111 8.85 -4.88 -3.91
C ILE A 111 9.20 -6.31 -4.36
N THR A 112 8.29 -6.97 -5.06
CA THR A 112 8.47 -8.29 -5.66
C THR A 112 8.01 -8.25 -7.11
N THR A 113 8.77 -8.93 -7.97
CA THR A 113 8.42 -9.15 -9.38
C THR A 113 7.98 -10.60 -9.63
N ASP A 114 7.94 -11.44 -8.59
CA ASP A 114 7.50 -12.84 -8.70
C ASP A 114 5.97 -12.92 -8.69
N LEU A 115 5.36 -12.18 -9.59
CA LEU A 115 3.92 -12.12 -9.80
C LEU A 115 3.64 -12.41 -11.28
N PRO A 116 2.42 -12.88 -11.60
CA PRO A 116 2.00 -12.96 -12.98
C PRO A 116 2.13 -11.60 -13.69
N GLU A 117 2.53 -11.58 -14.96
CA GLU A 117 2.67 -10.34 -15.74
C GLU A 117 1.35 -9.55 -15.81
N SER A 118 0.23 -10.27 -15.77
CA SER A 118 -1.13 -9.72 -15.76
C SER A 118 -1.57 -9.14 -14.40
N PHE A 119 -0.71 -9.15 -13.38
CA PHE A 119 -1.11 -8.78 -12.02
C PHE A 119 -1.37 -7.26 -11.91
N PRO A 120 -2.51 -6.83 -11.35
CA PRO A 120 -2.82 -5.41 -11.25
C PRO A 120 -1.85 -4.64 -10.33
N SER A 121 -1.15 -3.64 -10.87
CA SER A 121 -0.16 -2.82 -10.17
C SER A 121 -0.72 -2.16 -8.90
N VAL A 122 -1.99 -1.72 -8.94
CA VAL A 122 -2.68 -1.11 -7.78
C VAL A 122 -2.82 -2.05 -6.57
N LEU A 123 -2.82 -3.37 -6.79
CA LEU A 123 -2.85 -4.35 -5.71
C LEU A 123 -1.45 -4.63 -5.14
N MET A 124 -0.38 -4.11 -5.76
CA MET A 124 1.01 -4.32 -5.34
C MET A 124 1.47 -3.35 -4.25
N THR A 125 0.60 -3.06 -3.28
CA THR A 125 0.94 -2.30 -2.08
C THR A 125 0.15 -2.79 -0.88
N PRO A 126 0.74 -2.85 0.34
CA PRO A 126 0.01 -3.26 1.55
C PRO A 126 -1.23 -2.43 1.86
N VAL A 127 -1.30 -1.21 1.33
CA VAL A 127 -2.39 -0.26 1.54
C VAL A 127 -3.62 -0.61 0.67
N ALA A 128 -3.46 -1.43 -0.38
CA ALA A 128 -4.49 -1.70 -1.39
C ALA A 128 -5.78 -2.27 -0.80
N ALA A 129 -5.69 -3.09 0.27
CA ALA A 129 -6.88 -3.61 0.96
C ALA A 129 -7.85 -2.51 1.41
N SER A 130 -7.35 -1.32 1.77
CA SER A 130 -8.18 -0.19 2.17
C SER A 130 -9.00 0.41 1.03
N ALA A 131 -8.66 0.14 -0.24
CA ALA A 131 -9.39 0.58 -1.41
C ALA A 131 -10.39 -0.47 -1.94
N ILE A 132 -10.35 -1.72 -1.46
CA ILE A 132 -11.26 -2.78 -1.93
C ILE A 132 -12.67 -2.59 -1.34
N PRO A 133 -13.75 -2.62 -2.16
CA PRO A 133 -15.14 -2.57 -1.70
C PRO A 133 -15.49 -3.72 -0.74
N ARG A 134 -16.34 -3.46 0.26
CA ARG A 134 -16.68 -4.47 1.28
C ARG A 134 -17.92 -5.28 0.96
N LYS A 135 -18.83 -4.70 0.17
CA LYS A 135 -20.20 -5.20 0.01
C LYS A 135 -20.46 -5.92 -1.32
N GLU A 136 -19.42 -6.20 -2.11
CA GLU A 136 -19.55 -6.76 -3.47
C GLU A 136 -19.43 -8.29 -3.52
N GLY A 137 -19.68 -8.97 -2.40
CA GLY A 137 -19.77 -10.44 -2.34
C GLY A 137 -18.55 -11.17 -2.90
N SER A 138 -18.73 -11.91 -3.99
CA SER A 138 -17.67 -12.71 -4.63
C SER A 138 -16.55 -11.85 -5.24
N SER A 139 -16.86 -10.67 -5.77
CA SER A 139 -15.87 -9.74 -6.33
C SER A 139 -14.91 -9.24 -5.24
N THR A 140 -15.43 -8.86 -4.07
CA THR A 140 -14.60 -8.51 -2.90
C THR A 140 -13.67 -9.65 -2.49
N LYS A 141 -14.18 -10.89 -2.44
CA LYS A 141 -13.38 -12.07 -2.05
C LYS A 141 -12.21 -12.30 -3.00
N LYS A 142 -12.46 -12.23 -4.32
CA LYS A 142 -11.42 -12.40 -5.35
C LYS A 142 -10.38 -11.28 -5.30
N LEU A 143 -10.79 -10.02 -5.11
CA LEU A 143 -9.83 -8.91 -4.97
C LEU A 143 -8.95 -9.07 -3.72
N LEU A 144 -9.52 -9.51 -2.60
CA LEU A 144 -8.75 -9.81 -1.39
C LEU A 144 -7.82 -11.01 -1.57
N GLU A 145 -8.24 -12.03 -2.32
CA GLU A 145 -7.38 -13.16 -2.67
C GLU A 145 -6.19 -12.75 -3.53
N ALA A 146 -6.42 -12.00 -4.62
CA ALA A 146 -5.35 -11.43 -5.44
C ALA A 146 -4.41 -10.57 -4.61
N HIS A 147 -4.93 -9.66 -3.78
CA HIS A 147 -4.08 -8.86 -2.90
C HIS A 147 -3.30 -9.70 -1.88
N LEU A 148 -3.87 -10.81 -1.38
CA LEU A 148 -3.17 -11.70 -0.44
C LEU A 148 -1.97 -12.39 -1.10
N ILE A 149 -2.07 -12.74 -2.39
CA ILE A 149 -0.94 -13.26 -3.17
C ILE A 149 0.23 -12.27 -3.14
N PHE A 150 -0.02 -11.00 -3.46
CA PHE A 150 1.01 -9.96 -3.37
C PHE A 150 1.63 -9.87 -1.96
N LEU A 151 0.81 -9.89 -0.91
CA LEU A 151 1.31 -9.78 0.46
C LEU A 151 2.20 -10.96 0.87
N LEU A 152 1.90 -12.16 0.39
CA LEU A 152 2.72 -13.36 0.62
C LEU A 152 4.07 -13.24 -0.07
N GLU A 153 4.08 -12.84 -1.35
CA GLU A 153 5.33 -12.66 -2.09
C GLU A 153 6.18 -11.51 -1.58
N MET A 154 5.53 -10.43 -1.15
CA MET A 154 6.22 -9.36 -0.43
C MET A 154 6.87 -9.88 0.87
N ASP A 155 6.18 -10.72 1.66
CA ASP A 155 6.74 -11.28 2.89
C ASP A 155 7.90 -12.24 2.61
N ASN A 156 7.85 -13.02 1.52
CA ASN A 156 8.96 -13.87 1.06
C ASN A 156 10.24 -13.04 0.82
N VAL A 157 10.11 -11.86 0.20
CA VAL A 157 11.23 -10.95 -0.07
C VAL A 157 11.70 -10.23 1.19
N MET A 158 10.79 -9.73 2.02
CA MET A 158 11.15 -8.93 3.21
C MET A 158 11.64 -9.77 4.39
N ASN A 159 11.10 -10.98 4.55
CA ASN A 159 11.34 -11.84 5.72
C ASN A 159 11.80 -13.26 5.32
N PRO A 160 12.84 -13.42 4.47
CA PRO A 160 13.19 -14.71 3.88
C PRO A 160 13.55 -15.79 4.91
N LYS A 161 14.06 -15.39 6.10
CA LYS A 161 14.47 -16.29 7.18
C LYS A 161 13.40 -16.51 8.26
N ASN A 162 12.36 -15.68 8.30
CA ASN A 162 11.34 -15.72 9.34
C ASN A 162 9.98 -15.28 8.78
N ARG A 163 9.48 -16.08 7.84
CA ARG A 163 8.24 -15.78 7.12
C ARG A 163 7.07 -15.64 8.09
N THR A 164 6.27 -14.60 7.88
CA THR A 164 5.06 -14.36 8.65
C THR A 164 4.02 -15.40 8.26
N LYS A 165 3.40 -16.05 9.25
CA LYS A 165 2.29 -16.99 9.00
C LYS A 165 1.17 -16.33 8.18
N LYS A 166 0.65 -17.03 7.17
CA LYS A 166 -0.42 -16.56 6.27
C LYS A 166 -1.62 -15.96 7.02
N ASP A 167 -2.07 -16.60 8.10
CA ASP A 167 -3.20 -16.11 8.90
C ASP A 167 -2.94 -14.74 9.53
N LYS A 168 -1.69 -14.48 9.92
CA LYS A 168 -1.27 -13.19 10.49
C LYS A 168 -1.20 -12.10 9.41
N ILE A 169 -0.73 -12.45 8.21
CA ILE A 169 -0.78 -11.54 7.04
C ILE A 169 -2.25 -11.20 6.71
N LYS A 170 -3.13 -12.21 6.66
CA LYS A 170 -4.56 -12.03 6.44
C LYS A 170 -5.22 -11.16 7.51
N GLN A 171 -4.81 -11.29 8.78
CA GLN A 171 -5.28 -10.41 9.85
C GLN A 171 -4.94 -8.94 9.58
N TYR A 172 -3.72 -8.63 9.14
CA TYR A 172 -3.32 -7.27 8.78
C TYR A 172 -4.04 -6.75 7.54
N GLN A 173 -4.22 -7.61 6.53
CA GLN A 173 -5.00 -7.30 5.34
C GLN A 173 -6.44 -6.90 5.71
N MET A 174 -7.10 -7.69 6.56
CA MET A 174 -8.46 -7.42 6.98
C MET A 174 -8.57 -6.17 7.87
N ALA A 175 -7.55 -5.88 8.69
CA ALA A 175 -7.50 -4.62 9.43
C ALA A 175 -7.47 -3.40 8.49
N ALA A 176 -6.69 -3.45 7.41
CA ALA A 176 -6.66 -2.42 6.38
C ALA A 176 -7.97 -2.35 5.58
N HIS A 177 -8.56 -3.49 5.24
CA HIS A 177 -9.85 -3.56 4.52
C HIS A 177 -10.99 -2.95 5.33
N ASN A 178 -11.01 -3.20 6.64
CA ASN A 178 -12.00 -2.68 7.57
C ASN A 178 -11.74 -1.24 8.03
N SER A 179 -10.69 -0.58 7.51
CA SER A 179 -10.34 0.81 7.84
C SER A 179 -11.43 1.82 7.41
N PRO A 180 -11.87 2.73 8.28
CA PRO A 180 -12.94 3.69 7.96
C PRO A 180 -12.50 4.83 7.03
N LEU A 181 -11.24 4.88 6.59
CA LEU A 181 -10.67 6.02 5.86
C LEU A 181 -11.28 6.28 4.47
N LEU A 182 -11.90 5.27 3.86
CA LEU A 182 -12.53 5.36 2.54
C LEU A 182 -13.96 4.84 2.60
N THR A 183 -14.88 5.61 2.00
CA THR A 183 -16.29 5.24 1.80
C THR A 183 -16.42 4.10 0.79
N GLU A 184 -17.56 3.39 0.79
CA GLU A 184 -17.83 2.35 -0.22
C GLU A 184 -17.84 2.92 -1.64
N THR A 185 -18.38 4.12 -1.84
CA THR A 185 -18.37 4.80 -3.14
C THR A 185 -16.94 5.07 -3.62
N GLN A 186 -16.06 5.60 -2.77
CA GLN A 186 -14.65 5.78 -3.13
C GLN A 186 -13.97 4.46 -3.49
N ARG A 187 -14.23 3.40 -2.72
CA ARG A 187 -13.69 2.05 -2.99
C ARG A 187 -14.12 1.53 -4.35
N ARG A 188 -15.40 1.66 -4.70
CA ARG A 188 -15.93 1.28 -6.03
C ARG A 188 -15.29 2.11 -7.14
N ASN A 189 -15.21 3.43 -6.98
CA ASN A 189 -14.60 4.32 -7.96
C ASN A 189 -13.12 3.99 -8.20
N PHE A 190 -12.37 3.59 -7.16
CA PHE A 190 -11.01 3.11 -7.37
C PHE A 190 -10.99 1.82 -8.18
N CYS A 191 -11.79 0.83 -7.82
CA CYS A 191 -11.82 -0.41 -8.59
C CYS A 191 -12.13 -0.18 -10.08
N ASP A 192 -13.04 0.74 -10.39
CA ASP A 192 -13.36 1.11 -11.77
C ASP A 192 -12.17 1.83 -12.45
N LEU A 193 -11.62 2.87 -11.81
CA LEU A 193 -10.48 3.64 -12.32
C LEU A 193 -9.24 2.78 -12.59
N PHE A 194 -9.00 1.76 -11.77
CA PHE A 194 -7.87 0.85 -11.92
C PHE A 194 -8.17 -0.39 -12.76
N GLY A 195 -9.35 -0.47 -13.36
CA GLY A 195 -9.77 -1.61 -14.16
C GLY A 195 -9.79 -2.93 -13.38
N LEU A 196 -9.98 -2.88 -12.06
CA LEU A 196 -10.09 -4.06 -11.20
C LEU A 196 -11.49 -4.68 -11.26
N ALA A 197 -12.50 -3.85 -11.32
CA ALA A 197 -13.91 -4.23 -11.36
C ALA A 197 -14.75 -3.00 -11.71
N SER A 198 -15.88 -3.20 -12.39
CA SER A 198 -16.78 -2.11 -12.78
C SER A 198 -18.23 -2.45 -12.41
N GLU A 199 -19.04 -1.40 -12.25
CA GLU A 199 -20.48 -1.54 -12.09
C GLU A 199 -21.12 -1.75 -13.46
N THR A 200 -21.96 -2.78 -13.57
CA THR A 200 -22.66 -3.17 -14.79
C THR A 200 -24.14 -3.42 -14.48
N ASP A 201 -24.97 -3.64 -15.49
CA ASP A 201 -26.37 -4.03 -15.32
C ASP A 201 -26.54 -5.34 -14.51
N GLN A 202 -25.48 -6.16 -14.45
CA GLN A 202 -25.43 -7.41 -13.69
C GLN A 202 -24.81 -7.24 -12.29
N GLY A 203 -24.53 -6.00 -11.89
CA GLY A 203 -23.87 -5.65 -10.64
C GLY A 203 -22.36 -5.42 -10.80
N PHE A 204 -21.64 -5.49 -9.69
CA PHE A 204 -20.21 -5.18 -9.62
C PHE A 204 -19.35 -6.38 -10.06
N LEU A 205 -18.86 -6.36 -11.29
CA LEU A 205 -18.15 -7.45 -11.92
C LEU A 205 -16.64 -7.24 -11.89
N ILE A 206 -15.91 -8.27 -11.45
CA ILE A 206 -14.45 -8.24 -11.42
C ILE A 206 -13.87 -8.38 -12.84
N ASN A 207 -12.78 -7.67 -13.10
CA ASN A 207 -12.03 -7.80 -14.34
C ASN A 207 -11.48 -9.24 -14.47
N PRO A 208 -11.66 -9.90 -15.64
CA PRO A 208 -11.13 -11.23 -15.90
C PRO A 208 -9.63 -11.39 -15.62
N ASN A 209 -8.83 -10.33 -15.81
CA ASN A 209 -7.39 -10.33 -15.53
C ASN A 209 -7.09 -10.64 -14.06
N VAL A 210 -7.94 -10.20 -13.11
CA VAL A 210 -7.76 -10.54 -11.69
C VAL A 210 -7.99 -12.03 -11.45
N SER A 211 -8.99 -12.63 -12.12
CA SER A 211 -9.23 -14.08 -11.99
C SER A 211 -8.11 -14.89 -12.67
N LYS A 212 -7.60 -14.39 -13.80
CA LYS A 212 -6.48 -14.98 -14.52
C LYS A 212 -5.20 -15.01 -13.68
N CYS A 213 -4.83 -13.89 -13.05
CA CYS A 213 -3.59 -13.84 -12.25
C CYS A 213 -3.65 -14.76 -11.02
N ILE A 214 -4.81 -14.89 -10.36
CA ILE A 214 -5.00 -15.85 -9.26
C ILE A 214 -4.76 -17.29 -9.74
N LYS A 215 -5.35 -17.64 -10.88
CA LYS A 215 -5.19 -18.99 -11.47
C LYS A 215 -3.72 -19.27 -11.82
N GLU A 216 -3.06 -18.36 -12.53
CA GLU A 216 -1.65 -18.49 -12.93
C GLU A 216 -0.73 -18.67 -11.72
N TYR A 217 -0.97 -17.92 -10.64
CA TYR A 217 -0.18 -18.05 -9.41
C TYR A 217 -0.38 -19.39 -8.72
N ASN A 218 -1.63 -19.88 -8.63
CA ASN A 218 -1.93 -21.17 -8.01
C ASN A 218 -1.32 -22.34 -8.80
N GLU A 219 -1.34 -22.28 -10.12
CA GLU A 219 -0.71 -23.29 -11.00
C GLU A 219 0.81 -23.33 -10.80
N ARG A 220 1.46 -22.16 -10.74
CA ARG A 220 2.91 -22.07 -10.43
C ARG A 220 3.22 -22.64 -9.05
N SER A 221 2.45 -22.25 -8.02
CA SER A 221 2.70 -22.68 -6.63
C SER A 221 2.59 -24.20 -6.45
N ASN A 222 1.64 -24.84 -7.15
CA ASN A 222 1.50 -26.29 -7.13
C ASN A 222 2.69 -27.00 -7.81
N SER A 223 3.25 -26.43 -8.89
CA SER A 223 4.41 -27.01 -9.58
C SER A 223 5.72 -27.00 -8.78
N TYR A 224 5.79 -26.23 -7.68
CA TYR A 224 6.94 -26.21 -6.77
C TYR A 224 6.75 -27.11 -5.52
N SER A 225 5.61 -27.79 -5.42
CA SER A 225 5.27 -28.68 -4.30
C SER A 225 5.47 -30.17 -4.62
N ASP A 226 5.95 -30.47 -5.84
CA ASP A 226 6.41 -31.79 -6.31
C ASP A 226 7.95 -31.85 -6.36
#